data_AF-A0A670Y3H3-F1
#
_entry.id   AF-A0A670Y3H3-F1
#
_cell.length_a   1.000
_cell.length_b   1.000
_cell.length_c   1.000
_cell.angle_alpha   90.00
_cell.angle_beta   90.00
_cell.angle_gamma   90.00
#
_symmetry.space_group_name_H-M   'P 1'
#
loop_
_entity.id
_entity.type
_entity.pdbx_description
1 polymer ?
#
loop_
_entity_poly.entity_id
_entity_poly.type
_entity_poly.pdbx_seq_one_letter_code
_entity_poly.pdbx_strand_id
1 'polypeptide(L)'
;MKSLQENSQAQKDLTVQPLEKKMLAIENQRDEELQGLRTEKMEMQNLLSKQVDLVGHLEQRLGVALLNNTALHKQQTSLAETVKHLIGLGVLSEKHEEQKVFKDCAAAYKAGFSTSGVYNLRLPNTTATVKVLCDMQTSGGGWTVIQHRKDGSVDFQRTWKEYKQVTIYISLPGLT
;
A
#
# COMPACT_ATOMS: atom_id res chain seq x y z
N MET A 1 15.15 -78.76 61.81
CA MET A 1 15.93 -77.78 61.02
C MET A 1 15.37 -77.58 59.62
N LYS A 2 15.11 -78.62 58.82
CA LYS A 2 14.54 -78.49 57.46
C LYS A 2 13.24 -77.66 57.39
N SER A 3 12.28 -77.90 58.29
CA SER A 3 10.98 -77.20 58.29
C SER A 3 11.05 -75.69 58.58
N LEU A 4 12.00 -75.25 59.41
CA LEU A 4 12.20 -73.81 59.68
C LEU A 4 12.79 -73.09 58.46
N GLN A 5 13.61 -73.79 57.69
CA GLN A 5 14.23 -73.26 56.49
C GLN A 5 13.23 -73.16 55.34
N GLU A 6 12.37 -74.16 55.18
CA GLU A 6 11.26 -74.14 54.22
C GLU A 6 10.25 -73.04 54.54
N ASN A 7 9.91 -72.83 55.82
CA ASN A 7 9.00 -71.76 56.22
C ASN A 7 9.61 -70.36 56.01
N SER A 8 10.92 -70.20 56.27
CA SER A 8 11.63 -68.94 56.00
C SER A 8 11.72 -68.63 54.50
N GLN A 9 11.89 -69.66 53.67
CA GLN A 9 11.92 -69.52 52.21
C GLN A 9 10.54 -69.17 51.65
N ALA A 10 9.49 -69.84 52.13
CA ALA A 10 8.11 -69.54 51.75
C ALA A 10 7.67 -68.12 52.15
N GLN A 11 8.11 -67.64 53.32
CA GLN A 11 7.85 -66.27 53.77
C GLN A 11 8.54 -65.21 52.88
N LYS A 12 9.76 -65.49 52.41
CA LYS A 12 10.48 -64.63 51.46
C LYS A 12 9.80 -64.61 50.09
N ASP A 13 9.37 -65.77 49.59
CA ASP A 13 8.64 -65.85 48.32
C ASP A 13 7.31 -65.08 48.36
N LEU A 14 6.59 -65.13 49.48
CA LEU A 14 5.32 -64.43 49.65
C LEU A 14 5.46 -62.90 49.68
N THR A 15 6.61 -62.37 50.12
CA THR A 15 6.78 -60.94 50.42
C THR A 15 7.74 -60.20 49.48
N VAL A 16 8.80 -60.85 49.00
CA VAL A 16 9.86 -60.21 48.21
C VAL A 16 9.56 -60.28 46.71
N GLN A 17 9.12 -61.44 46.19
CA GLN A 17 8.82 -61.60 44.76
C GLN A 17 7.77 -60.61 44.22
N PRO A 18 6.66 -60.32 44.93
CA PRO A 18 5.68 -59.35 44.44
C PRO A 18 6.25 -57.93 44.38
N LEU A 19 7.19 -57.61 45.27
CA LEU A 19 7.82 -56.29 45.34
C LEU A 19 8.82 -56.10 44.19
N GLU A 20 9.62 -57.13 43.88
CA GLU A 20 10.54 -57.13 42.73
C GLU A 20 9.77 -57.01 41.41
N LYS A 21 8.64 -57.71 41.25
CA LYS A 21 7.77 -57.57 40.07
C LYS A 21 7.21 -56.15 39.93
N LYS A 22 6.82 -55.51 41.04
CA LYS A 22 6.34 -54.11 41.02
C LYS A 22 7.46 -53.14 40.66
N MET A 23 8.66 -53.35 41.19
CA MET A 23 9.82 -52.53 40.87
C MET A 23 10.18 -52.62 39.38
N LEU A 24 10.20 -53.84 38.83
CA LEU A 24 10.44 -54.08 37.41
C LEU A 24 9.35 -53.42 36.53
N ALA A 25 8.08 -53.49 36.94
CA ALA A 25 6.99 -52.84 36.22
C ALA A 25 7.15 -51.31 36.20
N ILE A 26 7.52 -50.69 37.33
CA ILE A 26 7.76 -49.25 37.43
C ILE A 26 8.99 -48.83 36.60
N GLU A 27 10.05 -49.64 36.62
CA GLU A 27 11.26 -49.38 35.83
C GLU A 27 10.97 -49.41 34.33
N ASN A 28 10.26 -50.43 33.86
CA ASN A 28 9.81 -50.52 32.47
C ASN A 28 8.90 -49.34 32.09
N GLN A 29 7.96 -48.95 32.95
CA GLN A 29 7.07 -47.83 32.70
C GLN A 29 7.84 -46.50 32.57
N ARG A 30 8.80 -46.26 33.47
CA ARG A 30 9.66 -45.07 33.42
C ARG A 30 10.52 -45.05 32.15
N ASP A 31 10.99 -46.21 31.72
CA ASP A 31 11.80 -46.33 30.50
C ASP A 31 10.96 -46.06 29.23
N GLU A 32 9.70 -46.50 29.20
CA GLU A 32 8.73 -46.16 28.14
C GLU A 32 8.43 -44.65 28.11
N GLU A 33 8.18 -44.03 29.27
CA GLU A 33 7.97 -42.57 29.38
C GLU A 33 9.20 -41.78 28.90
N LEU A 34 10.40 -42.20 29.30
CA LEU A 34 11.66 -41.60 28.86
C LEU A 34 11.90 -41.75 27.35
N GLN A 35 11.53 -42.91 26.78
CA GLN A 35 11.59 -43.11 25.34
C GLN A 35 10.60 -42.19 24.62
N GLY A 36 9.37 -42.07 25.13
CA GLY A 36 8.36 -41.14 24.62
C GLY A 36 8.85 -39.69 24.60
N LEU A 37 9.39 -39.22 25.73
CA LEU A 37 9.97 -37.87 25.83
C LEU A 37 11.17 -37.67 24.90
N ARG A 38 12.00 -38.69 24.68
CA ARG A 38 13.11 -38.63 23.70
C ARG A 38 12.60 -38.50 22.27
N THR A 39 11.55 -39.24 21.90
CA THR A 39 10.94 -39.15 20.58
C THR A 39 10.31 -37.78 20.34
N GLU A 40 9.56 -37.25 21.30
CA GLU A 40 8.96 -35.92 21.22
C GLU A 40 10.04 -34.82 21.12
N LYS A 41 11.14 -34.96 21.89
CA LYS A 41 12.30 -34.07 21.76
C LYS A 41 12.91 -34.12 20.37
N MET A 42 13.06 -35.30 19.77
CA MET A 42 13.61 -35.45 18.42
C MET A 42 12.69 -34.81 17.37
N GLU A 43 11.38 -34.96 17.53
CA GLU A 43 10.39 -34.34 16.64
C GLU A 43 10.41 -32.81 16.77
N MET A 44 10.45 -32.29 17.99
CA MET A 44 10.57 -30.85 18.24
C MET A 44 11.88 -30.27 17.69
N GLN A 45 12.99 -31.00 17.84
CA GLN A 45 14.29 -30.60 17.25
C GLN A 45 14.24 -30.57 15.72
N ASN A 46 13.54 -31.51 15.08
CA ASN A 46 13.35 -31.52 13.64
C ASN A 46 12.51 -30.32 13.17
N LEU A 47 11.41 -29.99 13.88
CA LEU A 47 10.61 -28.80 13.58
C LEU A 47 11.42 -27.51 13.72
N LEU A 48 12.24 -27.42 14.77
CA LEU A 48 13.12 -26.26 14.98
C LEU A 48 14.15 -26.13 13.85
N SER A 49 14.77 -27.23 13.41
CA SER A 49 15.69 -27.22 12.27
C SER A 49 15.01 -26.69 11.00
N LYS A 50 13.81 -27.19 10.69
CA LYS A 50 13.02 -26.71 9.55
C LYS A 50 12.69 -25.23 9.66
N GLN A 51 12.40 -24.75 10.86
CA GLN A 51 12.12 -23.34 11.11
C GLN A 51 13.35 -22.47 10.90
N VAL A 52 14.53 -22.90 11.37
CA VAL A 52 15.81 -22.20 11.13
C VAL A 52 16.09 -22.10 9.63
N ASP A 53 15.91 -23.20 8.89
CA ASP A 53 16.12 -23.21 7.44
C ASP A 53 15.15 -22.25 6.74
N LEU A 54 13.88 -22.24 7.12
CA LEU A 54 12.87 -21.36 6.53
C LEU A 54 13.18 -19.88 6.79
N VAL A 55 13.61 -19.53 8.01
CA VAL A 55 14.02 -18.17 8.35
C VAL A 55 15.18 -17.74 7.48
N GLY A 56 16.21 -18.59 7.30
CA GLY A 56 17.33 -18.30 6.41
C GLY A 56 16.90 -18.04 4.96
N HIS A 57 15.95 -18.81 4.42
CA HIS A 57 15.40 -18.57 3.08
C HIS A 57 14.65 -17.24 2.98
N LEU A 58 13.89 -16.87 4.03
CA LEU A 58 13.18 -15.59 4.07
C LEU A 58 14.15 -14.41 4.14
N GLU A 59 15.19 -14.50 4.97
CA GLU A 59 16.25 -13.50 5.07
C GLU A 59 16.97 -13.29 3.74
N GLN A 60 17.30 -14.38 3.04
CA GLN A 60 17.92 -14.33 1.71
C GLN A 60 17.00 -13.63 0.69
N ARG A 61 15.71 -14.01 0.63
CA ARG A 61 14.73 -13.38 -0.28
C ARG A 61 14.55 -11.90 0.03
N LEU A 62 14.49 -11.53 1.32
CA LEU A 62 14.37 -10.15 1.76
C LEU A 62 15.61 -9.32 1.35
N GLY A 63 16.81 -9.88 1.48
CA GLY A 63 18.05 -9.22 1.05
C GLY A 63 18.08 -8.93 -0.45
N VAL A 64 17.68 -9.91 -1.28
CA VAL A 64 17.58 -9.73 -2.74
C VAL A 64 16.49 -8.70 -3.09
N ALA A 65 15.34 -8.74 -2.42
CA ALA A 65 14.27 -7.77 -2.61
C ALA A 65 14.72 -6.34 -2.26
N LEU A 66 15.49 -6.18 -1.18
CA LEU A 66 16.04 -4.88 -0.76
C LEU A 66 17.03 -4.31 -1.80
N LEU A 67 17.89 -5.14 -2.37
CA LEU A 67 18.83 -4.73 -3.42
C LEU A 67 18.14 -4.43 -4.75
N ASN A 68 17.17 -5.24 -5.19
CA ASN A 68 16.39 -4.97 -6.40
C ASN A 68 15.60 -3.66 -6.28
N ASN A 69 15.11 -3.34 -5.07
CA ASN A 69 14.44 -2.08 -4.81
C ASN A 69 15.40 -0.88 -4.95
N THR A 70 16.70 -1.03 -4.62
CA THR A 70 17.67 0.05 -4.87
C THR A 70 17.89 0.34 -6.35
N ALA A 71 17.75 -0.64 -7.27
CA ALA A 71 17.87 -0.37 -8.71
C ALA A 71 16.72 0.50 -9.23
N LEU A 72 15.49 0.19 -8.82
CA LEU A 72 14.31 0.99 -9.14
C LEU A 72 14.37 2.38 -8.47
N HIS A 73 14.78 2.45 -7.21
CA HIS A 73 15.03 3.73 -6.53
C HIS A 73 16.09 4.56 -7.24
N LYS A 74 17.18 3.95 -7.73
CA LYS A 74 18.22 4.62 -8.51
C LYS A 74 17.69 5.15 -9.84
N GLN A 75 16.84 4.39 -10.54
CA GLN A 75 16.15 4.88 -11.75
C GLN A 75 15.24 6.07 -11.41
N GLN A 76 14.48 5.99 -10.31
CA GLN A 76 13.57 7.05 -9.89
C GLN A 76 14.32 8.34 -9.52
N THR A 77 15.47 8.25 -8.85
CA THR A 77 16.30 9.43 -8.52
C THR A 77 16.94 10.05 -9.75
N SER A 78 17.47 9.23 -10.68
CA SER A 78 18.05 9.73 -11.93
C SER A 78 17.01 10.43 -12.82
N LEU A 79 15.78 9.89 -12.86
CA LEU A 79 14.66 10.53 -13.54
C LEU A 79 14.27 11.87 -12.88
N ALA A 80 14.21 11.91 -11.55
CA ALA A 80 13.90 13.14 -10.80
C ALA A 80 14.94 14.24 -11.04
N GLU A 81 16.22 13.90 -11.12
CA GLU A 81 17.29 14.85 -11.46
C GLU A 81 17.18 15.34 -12.91
N THR A 82 16.87 14.45 -13.84
CA THR A 82 16.65 14.81 -15.24
C THR A 82 15.45 15.76 -15.38
N VAL A 83 14.35 15.48 -14.68
CA VAL A 83 13.17 16.35 -14.62
C VAL A 83 13.54 17.71 -14.02
N LYS A 84 14.30 17.74 -12.92
CA LYS A 84 14.77 18.99 -12.30
C LYS A 84 15.63 19.82 -13.26
N HIS A 85 16.49 19.17 -14.03
CA HIS A 85 17.31 19.81 -15.06
C HIS A 85 16.45 20.38 -16.20
N LEU A 86 15.46 19.61 -16.68
CA LEU A 86 14.52 20.07 -17.71
C LEU A 86 13.64 21.24 -17.25
N ILE A 87 13.24 21.27 -15.98
CA ILE A 87 12.57 22.41 -15.36
C ILE A 87 13.51 23.61 -15.31
N GLY A 88 14.77 23.42 -14.90
CA GLY A 88 15.79 24.49 -14.86
C GLY A 88 16.13 25.07 -16.23
N LEU A 89 16.09 24.25 -17.28
CA LEU A 89 16.23 24.68 -18.67
C LEU A 89 14.95 25.32 -19.25
N GLY A 90 13.84 25.31 -18.52
CA GLY A 90 12.55 25.83 -18.99
C GLY A 90 11.90 24.99 -20.09
N VAL A 91 12.36 23.76 -20.35
CA VAL A 91 11.76 22.83 -21.33
C VAL A 91 10.38 22.35 -20.86
N LEU A 92 10.23 22.17 -19.55
CA LEU A 92 8.95 21.93 -18.87
C LEU A 92 8.40 23.21 -18.24
N SER A 93 8.69 24.37 -18.84
CA SER A 93 8.00 25.59 -18.48
C SER A 93 6.58 25.49 -19.01
N GLU A 94 5.66 24.98 -18.19
CA GLU A 94 4.43 25.75 -18.07
C GLU A 94 4.91 27.17 -17.75
N LYS A 95 4.72 28.09 -18.70
CA LYS A 95 4.78 29.51 -18.35
C LYS A 95 3.76 29.64 -17.24
N HIS A 96 4.23 29.68 -15.99
CA HIS A 96 3.41 30.09 -14.88
C HIS A 96 3.27 31.61 -15.08
N GLU A 97 2.45 31.98 -16.07
CA GLU A 97 1.90 33.31 -16.20
C GLU A 97 1.28 33.56 -14.84
N GLU A 98 1.93 34.45 -14.10
CA GLU A 98 1.41 35.10 -12.91
C GLU A 98 -0.10 35.24 -13.08
N GLN A 99 -0.88 34.43 -12.35
CA GLN A 99 -2.29 34.18 -12.63
C GLN A 99 -3.08 35.47 -12.42
N LYS A 100 -3.08 36.32 -13.45
CA LYS A 100 -3.68 37.63 -13.43
C LYS A 100 -5.19 37.43 -13.45
N VAL A 101 -5.84 37.97 -12.44
CA VAL A 101 -7.29 37.91 -12.33
C VAL A 101 -7.88 39.07 -13.10
N PHE A 102 -8.71 38.77 -14.09
CA PHE A 102 -9.38 39.78 -14.91
C PHE A 102 -10.82 39.97 -14.48
N LYS A 103 -11.44 41.05 -14.92
CA LYS A 103 -12.89 41.26 -14.73
C LYS A 103 -13.69 40.33 -15.65
N ASP A 104 -13.27 40.23 -16.90
CA ASP A 104 -13.89 39.44 -17.96
C ASP A 104 -12.85 39.09 -19.05
N CYS A 105 -13.20 38.18 -19.97
CA CYS A 105 -12.32 37.78 -21.06
C CYS A 105 -11.99 38.95 -22.00
N ALA A 106 -12.88 39.93 -22.16
CA ALA A 106 -12.61 41.11 -22.97
C ALA A 106 -11.53 42.01 -22.36
N ALA A 107 -11.50 42.14 -21.04
CA ALA A 107 -10.44 42.84 -20.31
C ALA A 107 -9.11 42.11 -20.41
N ALA A 108 -9.11 40.77 -20.33
CA ALA A 108 -7.92 39.96 -20.57
C ALA A 108 -7.37 40.18 -21.99
N TYR A 109 -8.26 40.15 -23.00
CA TYR A 109 -7.89 40.39 -24.39
C TYR A 109 -7.28 41.77 -24.61
N LYS A 110 -7.91 42.82 -24.06
CA LYS A 110 -7.38 44.20 -24.10
C LYS A 110 -6.05 44.36 -23.37
N ALA A 111 -5.79 43.55 -22.35
CA ALA A 111 -4.52 43.53 -21.63
C ALA A 111 -3.41 42.79 -22.40
N GLY A 112 -3.67 42.32 -23.62
CA GLY A 112 -2.69 41.67 -24.50
C GLY A 112 -2.75 40.13 -24.47
N PHE A 113 -3.68 39.54 -23.73
CA PHE A 113 -3.83 38.08 -23.66
C PHE A 113 -4.69 37.59 -24.84
N SER A 114 -4.04 37.18 -25.93
CA SER A 114 -4.67 36.80 -27.19
C SER A 114 -4.80 35.29 -27.41
N THR A 115 -4.40 34.46 -26.45
CA THR A 115 -4.47 32.99 -26.55
C THR A 115 -5.76 32.47 -25.92
N SER A 116 -6.54 31.68 -26.65
CA SER A 116 -7.72 31.01 -26.09
C SER A 116 -7.33 30.00 -25.01
N GLY A 117 -8.05 29.97 -23.90
CA GLY A 117 -7.64 29.15 -22.75
C GLY A 117 -8.47 29.44 -21.50
N VAL A 118 -8.06 28.87 -20.37
CA VAL A 118 -8.75 29.06 -19.09
C VAL A 118 -8.17 30.26 -18.35
N TYR A 119 -9.03 31.24 -18.04
CA TYR A 119 -8.65 32.45 -17.33
C TYR A 119 -9.35 32.51 -15.97
N ASN A 120 -8.71 33.20 -15.03
CA ASN A 120 -9.28 33.51 -13.73
C ASN A 120 -10.01 34.85 -13.80
N LEU A 121 -11.32 34.84 -13.56
CA LEU A 121 -12.15 36.04 -13.53
C LEU A 121 -12.66 36.34 -12.13
N ARG A 122 -12.69 37.62 -11.75
CA ARG A 122 -13.32 38.07 -10.51
C ARG A 122 -14.81 38.35 -10.74
N LEU A 123 -15.65 37.69 -9.96
CA LEU A 123 -17.09 37.90 -10.02
C LEU A 123 -17.46 39.30 -9.51
N PRO A 124 -18.37 40.03 -10.19
CA PRO A 124 -18.85 41.33 -9.74
C PRO A 124 -19.40 41.27 -8.32
N ASN A 125 -19.12 42.29 -7.51
CA ASN A 125 -19.62 42.42 -6.12
C ASN A 125 -19.22 41.27 -5.18
N THR A 126 -18.21 40.48 -5.53
CA THR A 126 -17.67 39.44 -4.65
C THR A 126 -16.14 39.45 -4.67
N THR A 127 -15.54 38.74 -3.72
CA THR A 127 -14.11 38.40 -3.72
C THR A 127 -13.83 37.08 -4.42
N ALA A 128 -14.86 36.39 -4.90
CA ALA A 128 -14.74 35.08 -5.51
C ALA A 128 -14.14 35.18 -6.92
N THR A 129 -13.24 34.26 -7.21
CA THR A 129 -12.64 34.07 -8.53
C THR A 129 -13.17 32.79 -9.13
N VAL A 130 -13.56 32.83 -10.40
CA VAL A 130 -14.01 31.69 -11.17
C VAL A 130 -13.07 31.44 -12.33
N LYS A 131 -12.81 30.17 -12.63
CA LYS A 131 -12.14 29.78 -13.86
C LYS A 131 -13.18 29.74 -14.96
N VAL A 132 -12.90 30.36 -16.11
CA VAL A 132 -13.76 30.31 -17.29
C VAL A 132 -12.90 30.04 -18.52
N LEU A 133 -13.50 29.43 -19.55
CA LEU A 133 -12.88 29.34 -20.86
C LEU A 133 -13.09 30.68 -21.59
N CYS A 134 -12.00 31.32 -22.00
CA CYS A 134 -12.02 32.49 -22.87
C CYS A 134 -11.61 32.09 -24.28
N ASP A 135 -12.40 32.50 -25.27
CA ASP A 135 -12.03 32.43 -26.67
C ASP A 135 -11.51 33.80 -27.13
N MET A 136 -10.20 33.83 -27.41
CA MET A 136 -9.46 35.03 -27.80
C MET A 136 -9.19 35.09 -29.30
N GLN A 137 -9.66 34.12 -30.08
CA GLN A 137 -9.34 33.99 -31.50
C GLN A 137 -10.57 34.21 -32.39
N THR A 138 -11.72 33.66 -31.99
CA THR A 138 -12.93 33.73 -32.82
C THR A 138 -13.50 35.15 -32.85
N SER A 139 -13.85 35.63 -34.04
CA SER A 139 -14.60 36.88 -34.24
C SER A 139 -14.05 38.09 -33.46
N GLY A 140 -12.73 38.25 -33.45
CA GLY A 140 -12.06 39.39 -32.80
C GLY A 140 -11.70 39.18 -31.32
N GLY A 141 -11.98 38.01 -30.75
CA GLY A 141 -11.53 37.60 -29.42
C GLY A 141 -12.23 38.27 -28.24
N GLY A 142 -11.87 37.86 -27.02
CA GLY A 142 -12.44 38.39 -25.77
C GLY A 142 -13.76 37.76 -25.34
N TRP A 143 -14.14 36.62 -25.93
CA TRP A 143 -15.39 35.94 -25.64
C TRP A 143 -15.31 35.10 -24.37
N THR A 144 -16.23 35.35 -23.43
CA THR A 144 -16.44 34.47 -22.27
C THR A 144 -17.35 33.33 -22.66
N VAL A 145 -16.85 32.09 -22.63
CA VAL A 145 -17.64 30.92 -22.97
C VAL A 145 -18.47 30.48 -21.78
N ILE A 146 -19.80 30.62 -21.89
CA ILE A 146 -20.76 30.23 -20.84
C ILE A 146 -21.29 28.80 -21.00
N GLN A 147 -21.20 28.24 -22.21
CA GLN A 147 -21.62 26.88 -22.53
C GLN A 147 -20.89 26.44 -23.81
N HIS A 148 -20.40 25.19 -23.83
CA HIS A 148 -19.69 24.63 -24.98
C HIS A 148 -20.11 23.18 -25.19
N ARG A 149 -20.41 22.80 -26.44
CA ARG A 149 -20.67 21.42 -26.85
C ARG A 149 -19.73 21.05 -27.99
N LYS A 150 -19.12 19.87 -27.90
CA LYS A 150 -18.22 19.37 -28.94
C LYS A 150 -18.59 17.97 -29.44
N ASP A 151 -19.04 17.09 -28.55
CA ASP A 151 -19.14 15.65 -28.82
C ASP A 151 -20.43 15.00 -28.28
N GLY A 152 -21.31 15.77 -27.63
CA GLY A 152 -22.56 15.24 -27.06
C GLY A 152 -22.34 14.32 -25.84
N SER A 153 -21.14 14.27 -25.28
CA SER A 153 -20.78 13.43 -24.12
C SER A 153 -21.49 13.83 -22.81
N VAL A 154 -22.02 15.05 -22.75
CA VAL A 154 -22.66 15.60 -21.55
C VAL A 154 -24.15 15.70 -21.76
N ASP A 155 -24.93 15.10 -20.85
CA ASP A 155 -26.38 15.25 -20.82
C ASP A 155 -26.82 16.61 -20.26
N PHE A 156 -27.83 17.20 -20.90
CA PHE A 156 -28.45 18.49 -20.58
C PHE A 156 -29.89 18.31 -20.08
N GLN A 157 -30.43 17.10 -19.98
CA GLN A 157 -31.70 16.84 -19.30
C GLN A 157 -31.50 16.86 -17.78
N ARG A 158 -31.13 18.04 -17.25
CA ARG A 158 -30.82 18.26 -15.84
C ARG A 158 -31.95 18.99 -15.12
N THR A 159 -32.07 18.75 -13.83
CA THR A 159 -32.97 19.47 -12.94
C THR A 159 -32.53 20.93 -12.77
N TRP A 160 -33.45 21.79 -12.32
CA TRP A 160 -33.15 23.19 -12.04
C TRP A 160 -32.02 23.38 -11.02
N LYS A 161 -31.97 22.51 -10.00
CA LYS A 161 -30.93 22.55 -8.96
C LYS A 161 -29.54 22.31 -9.58
N GLU A 162 -29.43 21.37 -10.50
CA GLU A 162 -28.18 21.05 -11.17
C GLU A 162 -27.75 22.21 -12.08
N TYR A 163 -28.66 22.79 -12.85
CA TYR A 163 -28.35 23.98 -13.66
C TYR A 163 -27.84 25.15 -12.82
N LYS A 164 -28.40 25.36 -11.62
CA LYS A 164 -27.95 26.41 -10.69
C LYS A 164 -26.55 26.13 -10.09
N GLN A 165 -26.19 24.86 -9.93
CA GLN A 165 -24.92 24.42 -9.33
C GLN A 165 -23.77 24.29 -10.34
N VAL A 166 -24.07 24.12 -11.63
CA VAL A 166 -23.08 23.98 -12.73
C VAL A 166 -22.13 25.18 -12.88
N THR A 167 -22.38 26.29 -12.17
CA THR A 167 -21.54 27.49 -12.11
C THR A 167 -20.05 27.22 -11.79
N ILE A 168 -19.61 26.00 -11.42
CA ILE A 168 -18.19 25.69 -11.14
C ILE A 168 -17.73 24.30 -11.65
N TYR A 169 -18.26 23.77 -12.75
CA TYR A 169 -17.63 22.61 -13.40
C TYR A 169 -17.35 22.91 -14.87
N ILE A 170 -16.19 23.52 -15.14
CA ILE A 170 -15.60 23.43 -16.47
C ILE A 170 -15.11 21.98 -16.59
N SER A 171 -15.94 21.09 -17.12
CA SER A 171 -15.47 19.81 -17.63
C SER A 171 -14.64 20.08 -18.89
N LEU A 172 -13.34 20.33 -18.70
CA LEU A 172 -12.34 20.27 -19.76
C LEU A 172 -12.02 18.79 -19.98
N PRO A 173 -12.40 18.18 -21.11
CA PRO A 173 -11.88 16.86 -21.45
C PRO A 173 -10.39 17.03 -21.76
N GLY A 174 -9.51 16.47 -20.91
CA GLY A 174 -8.06 16.49 -21.15
C GLY A 174 -7.13 16.61 -19.94
N LEU A 175 -7.61 16.53 -18.70
CA LEU A 175 -6.76 16.36 -17.51
C LEU A 175 -6.99 14.98 -16.89
N THR A 176 -6.37 13.97 -17.49
CA THR A 176 -5.98 12.69 -16.90
C THR A 176 -4.67 12.27 -17.53
#